data_AF-A0A9P8MZT2-F1
#
_entry.id   AF-A0A9P8MZT2-F1
#
_cell.length_a   1.000
_cell.length_b   1.000
_cell.length_c   1.000
_cell.angle_alpha   90.00
_cell.angle_beta   90.00
_cell.angle_gamma   90.00
#
_symmetry.space_group_name_H-M   'P 1'
#
loop_
_entity.id
_entity.type
_entity.pdbx_description
1 polymer ?
#
loop_
_entity_poly.entity_id
_entity_poly.type
_entity_poly.pdbx_seq_one_letter_code
_entity_poly.pdbx_strand_id
1 'polypeptide(L)'
;MDHQLRGLTYKPIDLATAKLMVFTDGSFANNKDLSSQLGFVIALVNETNHKEKQFEISGNIVHWSSTKCKRVTRSVLASEIYGMANGFDIGISLAMTMKIITERLNLPPIPLIVCTDSYSLYECLVKLGTTKEKRLMIDIMALRQSYEKREITDIRWINGADNPADAMTKASPNRALERFIDTNSLTIRVEGYVQRS
;
A
#
# COMPACT_ATOMS: atom_id res chain seq x y z
N MET A 1 18.08 11.74 -20.67
CA MET A 1 18.92 12.63 -19.83
C MET A 1 18.76 12.17 -18.41
N ASP A 2 19.82 11.61 -17.82
CA ASP A 2 19.84 11.32 -16.39
C ASP A 2 19.89 12.64 -15.63
N HIS A 3 18.80 12.96 -14.93
CA HIS A 3 18.78 14.11 -14.02
C HIS A 3 19.52 13.71 -12.74
N GLN A 4 20.82 14.01 -12.66
CA GLN A 4 21.67 13.73 -11.48
C GLN A 4 21.16 14.37 -10.17
N LEU A 5 20.21 15.31 -10.24
CA LEU A 5 19.55 15.94 -9.10
C LEU A 5 18.18 15.33 -8.75
N ARG A 6 17.69 14.34 -9.51
CA ARG A 6 16.44 13.65 -9.23
C ARG A 6 16.72 12.34 -8.50
N GLY A 7 16.18 12.22 -7.29
CA GLY A 7 16.33 11.04 -6.45
C GLY A 7 15.46 11.15 -5.21
N LEU A 8 15.44 10.09 -4.39
CA LEU A 8 14.76 10.12 -3.11
C LEU A 8 15.49 11.06 -2.15
N THR A 9 14.77 12.06 -1.65
CA THR A 9 15.22 12.87 -0.51
C THR A 9 14.65 12.28 0.77
N TYR A 10 15.45 12.16 1.82
CA TYR A 10 14.99 11.65 3.11
C TYR A 10 14.87 12.81 4.10
N LYS A 11 13.70 12.98 4.71
CA LYS A 11 13.46 13.95 5.78
C LYS A 11 13.33 13.29 7.15
N PRO A 12 13.60 14.01 8.25
CA PRO A 12 13.30 13.52 9.59
C PRO A 12 11.82 13.12 9.73
N ILE A 13 11.57 12.03 10.47
CA ILE A 13 10.24 11.50 10.77
C ILE A 13 10.10 11.46 12.28
N ASP A 14 8.97 11.93 12.80
CA ASP A 14 8.61 11.73 14.20
C ASP A 14 8.14 10.28 14.38
N LEU A 15 8.99 9.44 14.96
CA LEU A 15 8.69 8.03 15.17
C LEU A 15 7.51 7.78 16.13
N ALA A 16 7.17 8.73 17.00
CA ALA A 16 6.05 8.57 17.93
C ALA A 16 4.68 8.61 17.23
N THR A 17 4.59 9.30 16.09
CA THR A 17 3.37 9.44 15.28
C THR A 17 3.50 8.83 13.89
N ALA A 18 4.63 8.17 13.60
CA ALA A 18 4.92 7.56 12.32
C ALA A 18 3.95 6.42 12.03
N LYS A 19 3.68 6.19 10.75
CA LYS A 19 2.87 5.10 10.21
C LYS A 19 3.63 4.48 9.05
N LEU A 20 3.61 3.16 8.97
CA LEU A 20 4.14 2.43 7.83
C LEU A 20 2.99 2.17 6.87
N MET A 21 2.98 2.88 5.74
CA MET A 21 1.92 2.76 4.73
C MET A 21 2.41 1.93 3.54
N VAL A 22 1.61 0.94 3.14
CA VAL A 22 1.82 0.09 1.97
C VAL A 22 0.76 0.42 0.93
N PHE A 23 1.14 1.13 -0.12
CA PHE A 23 0.30 1.40 -1.28
C PHE A 23 0.44 0.24 -2.26
N THR A 24 -0.69 -0.30 -2.70
CA THR A 24 -0.71 -1.50 -3.55
C THR A 24 -1.55 -1.25 -4.79
N ASP A 25 -1.13 -1.83 -5.91
CA ASP A 25 -1.89 -1.85 -7.15
C ASP A 25 -1.60 -3.14 -7.92
N GLY A 26 -2.55 -3.55 -8.77
CA GLY A 26 -2.43 -4.68 -9.67
C GLY A 26 -3.06 -4.35 -11.01
N SER A 27 -2.28 -4.43 -12.09
CA SER A 27 -2.77 -4.19 -13.45
C SER A 27 -2.93 -5.49 -14.23
N PHE A 28 -4.17 -5.82 -14.54
CA PHE A 28 -4.54 -7.07 -15.20
C PHE A 28 -4.18 -7.07 -16.70
N ALA A 29 -3.47 -8.11 -17.15
CA ALA A 29 -3.13 -8.34 -18.55
C ALA A 29 -2.53 -7.12 -19.29
N ASN A 30 -1.84 -6.25 -18.55
CA ASN A 30 -1.33 -4.98 -19.06
C ASN A 30 0.03 -5.08 -19.74
N ASN A 31 0.77 -6.17 -19.52
CA ASN A 31 2.04 -6.41 -20.19
C ASN A 31 1.81 -6.82 -21.66
N LYS A 32 2.81 -6.61 -22.52
CA LYS A 32 2.74 -6.96 -23.95
C LYS A 32 2.36 -8.42 -24.22
N ASP A 33 2.68 -9.30 -23.29
CA ASP A 33 2.40 -10.74 -23.34
C ASP A 33 1.10 -11.13 -22.62
N LEU A 34 0.23 -10.15 -22.31
CA LEU A 34 -1.03 -10.30 -21.58
C LEU A 34 -0.88 -10.82 -20.14
N SER A 35 0.33 -10.77 -19.59
CA SER A 35 0.54 -11.01 -18.16
C SER A 35 0.17 -9.79 -17.32
N SER A 36 -0.15 -10.03 -16.06
CA SER A 36 -0.47 -8.96 -15.11
C SER A 36 0.78 -8.40 -14.45
N GLN A 37 0.77 -7.10 -14.14
CA GLN A 37 1.82 -6.42 -13.40
C GLN A 37 1.35 -6.17 -11.97
N LEU A 38 2.21 -6.47 -10.99
CA LEU A 38 1.98 -6.23 -9.58
C LEU A 38 2.89 -5.11 -9.11
N GLY A 39 2.37 -4.23 -8.27
CA GLY A 39 3.11 -3.07 -7.82
C GLY A 39 2.78 -2.67 -6.40
N PHE A 40 3.80 -2.22 -5.67
CA PHE A 40 3.60 -1.58 -4.39
C PHE A 40 4.65 -0.51 -4.11
N VAL A 41 4.29 0.44 -3.25
CA VAL A 41 5.19 1.44 -2.67
C VAL A 41 4.98 1.43 -1.16
N ILE A 42 6.07 1.32 -0.38
CA ILE A 42 6.07 1.34 1.07
C ILE A 42 6.72 2.63 1.53
N ALA A 43 6.06 3.36 2.42
CA ALA A 43 6.57 4.60 2.98
C ALA A 43 6.40 4.67 4.49
N LEU A 44 7.38 5.26 5.15
CA LEU A 44 7.33 5.63 6.56
C LEU A 44 6.98 7.12 6.64
N VAL A 45 5.82 7.43 7.19
CA VAL A 45 5.22 8.76 7.10
C VAL A 45 4.60 9.22 8.40
N ASN A 46 4.62 10.52 8.65
CA ASN A 46 3.69 11.14 9.58
C ASN A 46 2.42 11.54 8.82
N GLU A 47 1.26 11.25 9.39
CA GLU A 47 -0.04 11.63 8.85
C GLU A 47 -0.56 12.87 9.56
N THR A 48 -1.07 13.83 8.79
CA THR A 48 -1.61 15.11 9.27
C THR A 48 -2.92 15.43 8.55
N ASN A 49 -3.64 16.42 9.07
CA ASN A 49 -4.81 17.04 8.42
C ASN A 49 -5.91 16.06 8.00
N HIS A 50 -6.66 15.54 8.99
CA HIS A 50 -7.83 14.70 8.75
C HIS A 50 -9.06 15.57 8.45
N LYS A 51 -9.18 16.05 7.21
CA LYS A 51 -10.49 16.55 6.72
C LYS A 51 -11.37 15.34 6.39
N GLU A 52 -12.69 15.49 6.43
CA GLU A 52 -13.65 14.36 6.41
C GLU A 52 -13.44 13.28 5.33
N LYS A 53 -12.77 13.59 4.21
CA LYS A 53 -12.49 12.64 3.11
C LYS A 53 -11.05 12.68 2.58
N GLN A 54 -10.10 13.24 3.31
CA GLN A 54 -8.70 13.26 2.88
C GLN A 54 -7.74 13.34 4.06
N PHE A 55 -6.54 12.81 3.86
CA PHE A 55 -5.43 12.99 4.78
C PHE A 55 -4.18 13.40 4.01
N GLU A 56 -3.26 14.06 4.70
CA GLU A 56 -1.95 14.41 4.18
C GLU A 56 -0.89 13.55 4.84
N ILE A 57 -0.01 12.97 4.04
CA ILE A 57 1.17 12.26 4.52
C ILE A 57 2.42 13.04 4.17
N SER A 58 3.38 12.96 5.07
CA SER A 58 4.69 13.56 4.90
C SER A 58 5.73 12.56 5.41
N GLY A 59 6.59 12.09 4.52
CA GLY A 59 7.67 11.18 4.90
C GLY A 59 8.49 10.63 3.75
N ASN A 60 8.96 9.40 3.94
CA ASN A 60 10.00 8.81 3.10
C ASN A 60 9.54 7.49 2.51
N ILE A 61 9.82 7.30 1.22
CA ILE A 61 9.69 5.99 0.57
C ILE A 61 10.82 5.10 1.10
N VAL A 62 10.44 3.93 1.63
CA VAL A 62 11.36 2.95 2.21
C VAL A 62 11.62 1.81 1.24
N HIS A 63 10.59 1.40 0.50
CA HIS A 63 10.71 0.32 -0.48
C HIS A 63 9.66 0.42 -1.57
N TRP A 64 9.91 -0.21 -2.71
CA TRP A 64 8.97 -0.30 -3.82
C TRP A 64 9.27 -1.55 -4.64
N SER A 65 8.28 -2.01 -5.39
CA SER A 65 8.45 -3.11 -6.32
C SER A 65 7.50 -2.98 -7.49
N SER A 66 7.98 -3.35 -8.67
CA SER A 66 7.19 -3.52 -9.89
C SER A 66 7.60 -4.85 -10.49
N THR A 67 6.71 -5.84 -10.41
CA THR A 67 7.03 -7.21 -10.85
C THR A 67 5.91 -7.79 -11.68
N LYS A 68 6.28 -8.49 -12.75
CA LYS A 68 5.34 -9.31 -13.50
C LYS A 68 4.80 -10.41 -12.58
N CYS A 69 3.48 -10.57 -12.55
CA CYS A 69 2.85 -11.66 -11.84
C CYS A 69 3.31 -12.98 -12.43
N LYS A 70 3.97 -13.82 -11.61
CA LYS A 70 4.42 -15.16 -12.02
C LYS A 70 3.27 -16.11 -12.32
N ARG A 71 2.07 -15.76 -11.86
CA ARG A 71 0.85 -16.58 -12.01
C ARG A 71 -0.06 -15.96 -13.06
N VAL A 72 -0.73 -16.82 -13.80
CA VAL A 72 -1.81 -16.39 -14.70
C VAL A 72 -3.01 -15.99 -13.84
N THR A 73 -3.26 -14.70 -13.75
CA THR A 73 -4.49 -14.15 -13.16
C THR A 73 -5.63 -14.31 -14.15
N ARG A 74 -6.85 -14.56 -13.67
CA ARG A 74 -8.06 -14.66 -14.51
C ARG A 74 -9.05 -13.52 -14.30
N SER A 75 -8.71 -12.55 -13.45
CA SER A 75 -9.53 -11.37 -13.16
C SER A 75 -8.68 -10.21 -12.66
N VAL A 76 -9.25 -9.00 -12.70
CA VAL A 76 -8.64 -7.78 -12.13
C VAL A 76 -8.44 -7.91 -10.62
N LEU A 77 -9.48 -8.39 -9.91
CA LEU A 77 -9.40 -8.63 -8.47
C LEU A 77 -8.26 -9.60 -8.10
N ALA A 78 -7.97 -10.61 -8.95
CA ALA A 78 -6.86 -11.52 -8.72
C ALA A 78 -5.50 -10.80 -8.72
N SER A 79 -5.26 -9.93 -9.71
CA SER A 79 -4.02 -9.14 -9.76
C SER A 79 -3.91 -8.18 -8.58
N GLU A 80 -5.01 -7.56 -8.16
CA GLU A 80 -5.02 -6.64 -7.02
C GLU A 80 -4.73 -7.38 -5.71
N ILE A 81 -5.34 -8.55 -5.48
CA ILE A 81 -5.06 -9.40 -4.30
C ILE A 81 -3.58 -9.81 -4.28
N TYR A 82 -3.03 -10.26 -5.42
CA TYR A 82 -1.62 -10.64 -5.46
C TYR A 82 -0.67 -9.46 -5.26
N GLY A 83 -1.02 -8.28 -5.79
CA GLY A 83 -0.28 -7.04 -5.54
C GLY A 83 -0.27 -6.70 -4.06
N MET A 84 -1.44 -6.80 -3.41
CA MET A 84 -1.56 -6.54 -1.98
C MET A 84 -0.83 -7.56 -1.12
N ALA A 85 -0.96 -8.85 -1.39
CA ALA A 85 -0.25 -9.89 -0.65
C ALA A 85 1.28 -9.68 -0.70
N ASN A 86 1.81 -9.37 -1.88
CA ASN A 86 3.23 -9.08 -2.07
C ASN A 86 3.67 -7.83 -1.28
N GLY A 87 2.89 -6.75 -1.34
CA GLY A 87 3.18 -5.55 -0.56
C GLY A 87 3.09 -5.78 0.95
N PHE A 88 2.10 -6.56 1.39
CA PHE A 88 1.89 -6.90 2.79
C PHE A 88 3.04 -7.75 3.35
N ASP A 89 3.51 -8.77 2.63
CA ASP A 89 4.61 -9.65 3.09
C ASP A 89 5.87 -8.83 3.43
N ILE A 90 6.20 -7.84 2.61
CA ILE A 90 7.33 -6.94 2.89
C ILE A 90 6.98 -5.93 3.98
N GLY A 91 5.75 -5.38 3.94
CA GLY A 91 5.26 -4.44 4.95
C GLY A 91 5.29 -5.00 6.37
N ILE A 92 4.87 -6.25 6.58
CA ILE A 92 4.86 -6.88 7.90
C ILE A 92 6.28 -7.16 8.40
N SER A 93 7.20 -7.57 7.51
CA SER A 93 8.61 -7.76 7.84
C SER A 93 9.26 -6.45 8.31
N LEU A 94 8.98 -5.35 7.62
CA LEU A 94 9.43 -4.01 8.02
C LEU A 94 8.78 -3.58 9.34
N ALA A 95 7.47 -3.79 9.51
CA ALA A 95 6.75 -3.45 10.74
C ALA A 95 7.31 -4.19 11.96
N MET A 96 7.62 -5.49 11.84
CA MET A 96 8.25 -6.27 12.91
C MET A 96 9.64 -5.74 13.26
N THR A 97 10.44 -5.38 12.25
CA THR A 97 11.77 -4.77 12.47
C THR A 97 11.65 -3.43 13.19
N MET A 98 10.72 -2.57 12.74
CA MET A 98 10.45 -1.28 13.37
C MET A 98 9.94 -1.42 14.80
N LYS A 99 9.11 -2.44 15.09
CA LYS A 99 8.65 -2.74 16.44
C LYS A 99 9.80 -3.00 17.40
N ILE A 100 10.79 -3.81 17.00
CA ILE A 100 11.99 -4.07 17.81
C ILE A 100 12.74 -2.76 18.08
N ILE A 101 12.86 -1.89 17.08
CA ILE A 101 13.53 -0.59 17.22
C ILE A 101 12.76 0.32 18.17
N THR A 102 11.45 0.48 17.99
CA THR A 102 10.61 1.36 18.80
C THR A 102 10.56 0.90 20.25
N GLU A 103 10.52 -0.42 20.51
CA GLU A 103 10.61 -0.98 21.86
C GLU A 103 11.92 -0.60 22.56
N ARG A 104 13.06 -0.66 21.85
CA ARG A 104 14.36 -0.25 22.41
C ARG A 104 14.45 1.25 22.70
N LEU A 105 13.67 2.06 21.99
CA LEU A 105 13.61 3.51 22.16
C LEU A 105 12.50 3.95 23.13
N ASN A 106 11.75 3.01 23.74
CA ASN A 106 10.56 3.29 24.54
C ASN A 106 9.51 4.15 23.79
N LEU A 107 9.34 3.89 22.50
CA LEU A 107 8.37 4.53 21.62
C LEU A 107 7.19 3.60 21.33
N PRO A 108 6.00 4.15 21.00
CA PRO A 108 4.87 3.34 20.58
C PRO A 108 5.20 2.54 19.31
N PRO A 109 4.57 1.37 19.10
CA PRO A 109 4.75 0.60 17.88
C PRO A 109 4.19 1.37 16.68
N ILE A 110 4.91 1.33 15.57
CA ILE A 110 4.50 1.99 14.32
C ILE A 110 3.39 1.17 13.66
N PRO A 111 2.17 1.71 13.48
CA PRO A 111 1.07 0.99 12.84
C PRO A 111 1.34 0.72 11.36
N LEU A 112 0.92 -0.47 10.91
CA LEU A 112 0.97 -0.88 9.51
C LEU A 112 -0.38 -0.62 8.86
N ILE A 113 -0.39 0.18 7.80
CA ILE A 113 -1.59 0.57 7.07
C ILE A 113 -1.44 0.09 5.64
N VAL A 114 -2.45 -0.60 5.13
CA VAL A 114 -2.49 -1.04 3.73
C VAL A 114 -3.50 -0.18 2.96
N CYS A 115 -3.05 0.40 1.86
CA CYS A 115 -3.84 1.25 0.99
C CYS A 115 -4.09 0.58 -0.36
N THR A 116 -5.33 0.64 -0.83
CA THR A 116 -5.75 0.18 -2.16
C THR A 116 -6.76 1.17 -2.74
N ASP A 117 -6.75 1.33 -4.05
CA ASP A 117 -7.78 2.06 -4.80
C ASP A 117 -8.88 1.15 -5.36
N SER A 118 -8.76 -0.17 -5.19
CA SER A 118 -9.79 -1.12 -5.58
C SER A 118 -10.86 -1.27 -4.51
N TYR A 119 -12.05 -0.78 -4.84
CA TYR A 119 -13.25 -1.01 -4.01
C TYR A 119 -13.54 -2.50 -3.84
N SER A 120 -13.36 -3.30 -4.90
CA SER A 120 -13.66 -4.73 -4.88
C SER A 120 -12.72 -5.50 -3.96
N LEU A 121 -11.43 -5.13 -3.92
CA LEU A 121 -10.47 -5.68 -2.97
C LEU A 121 -10.81 -5.25 -1.53
N TYR A 122 -11.11 -3.97 -1.34
CA TYR A 122 -11.50 -3.43 -0.04
C TYR A 122 -12.73 -4.15 0.52
N GLU A 123 -13.80 -4.28 -0.26
CA GLU A 123 -14.99 -5.03 0.15
C GLU A 123 -14.68 -6.50 0.41
N CYS A 124 -13.82 -7.11 -0.39
CA CYS A 124 -13.41 -8.49 -0.17
C CYS A 124 -12.74 -8.66 1.20
N LEU A 125 -11.85 -7.75 1.59
CA LEU A 125 -11.15 -7.88 2.88
C LEU A 125 -12.04 -7.51 4.06
N VAL A 126 -12.84 -6.45 3.92
CA VAL A 126 -13.61 -5.86 5.01
C VAL A 126 -14.97 -6.53 5.22
N LYS A 127 -15.73 -6.77 4.15
CA LYS A 127 -17.13 -7.26 4.23
C LYS A 127 -17.24 -8.79 4.11
N LEU A 128 -16.13 -9.50 4.28
CA LEU A 128 -16.05 -10.96 4.17
C LEU A 128 -16.53 -11.53 2.82
N GLY A 129 -16.49 -10.75 1.74
CA GLY A 129 -16.90 -11.19 0.41
C GLY A 129 -16.17 -12.46 -0.06
N THR A 130 -16.86 -13.37 -0.75
CA THR A 130 -16.25 -14.61 -1.26
C THR A 130 -15.88 -14.47 -2.73
N THR A 131 -14.82 -15.16 -3.17
CA THR A 131 -14.51 -15.35 -4.59
C THR A 131 -14.66 -16.82 -4.97
N LYS A 132 -15.04 -17.08 -6.21
CA LYS A 132 -15.15 -18.44 -6.77
C LYS A 132 -13.77 -19.12 -6.88
N GLU A 133 -12.70 -18.33 -6.91
CA GLU A 133 -11.34 -18.84 -7.05
C GLU A 133 -10.77 -19.25 -5.69
N LYS A 134 -10.89 -20.55 -5.37
CA LYS A 134 -10.49 -21.14 -4.08
C LYS A 134 -9.07 -20.80 -3.64
N ARG A 135 -8.14 -20.58 -4.57
CA ARG A 135 -6.74 -20.27 -4.24
C ARG A 135 -6.56 -18.82 -3.80
N LEU A 136 -7.26 -17.86 -4.43
CA LEU A 136 -7.27 -16.47 -3.97
C LEU A 136 -7.85 -16.34 -2.56
N MET A 137 -8.78 -17.23 -2.19
CA MET A 137 -9.30 -17.28 -0.82
C MET A 137 -8.20 -17.56 0.21
N ILE A 138 -7.11 -18.25 -0.13
CA ILE A 138 -5.99 -18.47 0.80
C ILE A 138 -5.31 -17.14 1.12
N ASP A 139 -4.97 -16.36 0.09
CA ASP A 139 -4.33 -15.05 0.25
C ASP A 139 -5.27 -14.07 0.97
N ILE A 140 -6.57 -14.06 0.62
CA ILE A 140 -7.59 -13.25 1.30
C ILE A 140 -7.72 -13.63 2.77
N MET A 141 -7.76 -14.93 3.09
CA MET A 141 -7.90 -15.38 4.48
C MET A 141 -6.65 -15.06 5.30
N ALA A 142 -5.45 -15.15 4.72
CA ALA A 142 -4.23 -14.72 5.38
C ALA A 142 -4.25 -13.22 5.71
N LEU A 143 -4.60 -12.37 4.73
CA LEU A 143 -4.74 -10.92 4.94
C LEU A 143 -5.79 -10.58 5.99
N ARG A 144 -6.96 -11.25 5.96
CA ARG A 144 -8.00 -11.08 6.98
C ARG A 144 -7.52 -11.50 8.37
N GLN A 145 -6.83 -12.63 8.47
CA GLN A 145 -6.30 -13.10 9.75
C GLN A 145 -5.28 -12.10 10.33
N SER A 146 -4.40 -11.55 9.50
CA SER A 146 -3.46 -10.50 9.93
C SER A 146 -4.17 -9.22 10.34
N TYR A 147 -5.26 -8.85 9.66
CA TYR A 147 -6.11 -7.73 10.07
C TYR A 147 -6.84 -8.01 11.41
N GLU A 148 -7.36 -9.21 11.62
CA GLU A 148 -8.00 -9.63 12.88
C GLU A 148 -7.00 -9.64 14.06
N LYS A 149 -5.77 -10.08 13.82
CA LYS A 149 -4.67 -10.08 14.81
C LYS A 149 -4.05 -8.71 15.07
N ARG A 150 -4.52 -7.65 14.38
CA ARG A 150 -3.96 -6.29 14.44
C ARG A 150 -2.50 -6.19 13.98
N GLU A 151 -2.06 -7.13 13.14
CA GLU A 151 -0.78 -7.02 12.42
C GLU A 151 -0.90 -5.96 11.32
N ILE A 152 -2.06 -5.91 10.65
CA ILE A 152 -2.52 -4.77 9.86
C ILE A 152 -3.40 -3.93 10.77
N THR A 153 -3.04 -2.67 10.99
CA THR A 153 -3.81 -1.75 11.83
C THR A 153 -5.05 -1.26 11.08
N ASP A 154 -4.90 -0.84 9.83
CA ASP A 154 -5.99 -0.32 9.00
C ASP A 154 -5.83 -0.77 7.54
N ILE A 155 -6.97 -0.99 6.88
CA ILE A 155 -7.07 -1.10 5.43
C ILE A 155 -7.85 0.12 4.94
N ARG A 156 -7.26 0.91 4.05
CA ARG A 156 -7.85 2.16 3.54
C ARG A 156 -8.13 2.07 2.05
N TRP A 157 -9.38 2.36 1.67
CA TRP A 157 -9.77 2.56 0.29
C TRP A 157 -9.56 4.01 -0.11
N ILE A 158 -8.62 4.23 -1.02
CA ILE A 158 -8.16 5.56 -1.45
C ILE A 158 -8.56 5.84 -2.89
N ASN A 159 -8.55 7.11 -3.30
CA ASN A 159 -8.79 7.47 -4.69
C ASN A 159 -7.59 7.07 -5.56
N GLY A 160 -7.84 6.37 -6.68
CA GLY A 160 -6.78 5.88 -7.57
C GLY A 160 -5.92 6.97 -8.23
N ALA A 161 -6.38 8.21 -8.31
CA ALA A 161 -5.54 9.31 -8.80
C ALA A 161 -4.48 9.78 -7.78
N ASP A 162 -4.62 9.34 -6.53
CA ASP A 162 -3.73 9.67 -5.41
C ASP A 162 -2.86 8.45 -5.00
N ASN A 163 -3.01 7.29 -5.66
CA ASN A 163 -2.29 6.05 -5.34
C ASN A 163 -0.88 6.03 -5.99
N PRO A 164 0.23 6.14 -5.24
CA PRO A 164 1.57 6.12 -5.82
C PRO A 164 1.98 4.75 -6.40
N ALA A 165 1.28 3.66 -6.05
CA ALA A 165 1.57 2.33 -6.60
C ALA A 165 1.17 2.18 -8.08
N ASP A 166 0.36 3.10 -8.60
CA ASP A 166 -0.04 3.16 -10.02
C ASP A 166 1.16 3.23 -10.97
N ALA A 167 2.21 3.97 -10.55
CA ALA A 167 3.49 4.06 -11.26
C ALA A 167 4.28 2.75 -11.32
N MET A 168 3.93 1.77 -10.48
CA MET A 168 4.55 0.45 -10.48
C MET A 168 3.86 -0.52 -11.44
N THR A 169 2.66 -0.21 -11.94
CA THR A 169 1.81 -1.18 -12.65
C THR A 169 1.36 -0.69 -14.03
N LYS A 170 1.26 0.62 -14.24
CA LYS A 170 0.70 1.23 -15.47
C LYS A 170 1.77 1.91 -16.31
N ALA A 171 1.57 1.85 -17.64
CA ALA A 171 2.45 2.50 -18.61
C ALA A 171 2.28 4.04 -18.64
N SER A 172 1.07 4.52 -18.34
CA SER A 172 0.76 5.95 -18.19
C SER A 172 0.20 6.18 -16.79
N PRO A 173 1.07 6.27 -15.77
CA PRO A 173 0.61 6.35 -14.40
C PRO A 173 0.14 7.75 -14.00
N ASN A 174 -0.55 7.82 -12.87
CA ASN A 174 -0.86 9.07 -12.19
C ASN A 174 0.44 9.77 -11.72
N ARG A 175 0.31 11.02 -11.29
CA ARG A 175 1.44 11.82 -10.77
C ARG A 175 1.63 11.72 -9.26
N ALA A 176 1.02 10.73 -8.58
CA ALA A 176 1.14 10.60 -7.14
C ALA A 176 2.59 10.25 -6.75
N LEU A 177 3.20 9.25 -7.37
CA LEU A 177 4.60 8.91 -7.05
C LEU A 177 5.56 10.07 -7.35
N GLU A 178 5.41 10.73 -8.50
CA GLU A 178 6.24 11.90 -8.87
C GLU A 178 6.16 12.99 -7.80
N ARG A 179 4.94 13.39 -7.40
CA ARG A 179 4.72 14.37 -6.33
C ARG A 179 5.33 13.92 -5.01
N PHE A 180 5.26 12.63 -4.68
CA PHE A 180 5.82 12.12 -3.44
C PHE A 180 7.34 12.18 -3.43
N ILE A 181 7.99 11.82 -4.54
CA ILE A 181 9.44 11.91 -4.69
C ILE A 181 9.91 13.36 -4.62
N ASP A 182 9.20 14.28 -5.29
CA ASP A 182 9.61 15.68 -5.39
C ASP A 182 9.39 16.47 -4.09
N THR A 183 8.39 16.11 -3.28
CA THR A 183 7.97 16.91 -2.12
C THR A 183 8.02 16.19 -0.78
N ASN A 184 8.29 14.88 -0.79
CA ASN A 184 8.16 14.00 0.37
C ASN A 184 6.75 14.03 1.00
N SER A 185 5.72 14.45 0.27
CA SER A 185 4.37 14.58 0.80
C SER A 185 3.32 14.18 -0.24
N LEU A 186 2.15 13.72 0.24
CA LEU A 186 0.98 13.44 -0.59
C LEU A 186 -0.31 13.82 0.14
N THR A 187 -1.25 14.40 -0.61
CA THR A 187 -2.65 14.51 -0.20
C THR A 187 -3.41 13.36 -0.81
N ILE A 188 -4.07 12.55 0.01
CA ILE A 188 -4.76 11.34 -0.42
C ILE A 188 -6.23 11.45 -0.03
N ARG A 189 -7.11 11.33 -1.02
CA ARG A 189 -8.55 11.23 -0.78
C ARG A 189 -8.92 9.81 -0.36
N VAL A 190 -9.79 9.73 0.63
CA VAL A 190 -10.32 8.48 1.18
C VAL A 190 -11.74 8.31 0.70
N GLU A 191 -11.97 7.21 0.00
CA GLU A 191 -13.30 6.81 -0.46
C GLU A 191 -14.00 5.94 0.60
N GLY A 192 -13.23 5.25 1.44
CA GLY A 192 -13.73 4.58 2.64
C GLY A 192 -12.63 4.01 3.53
N TYR A 193 -12.91 3.94 4.83
CA TYR A 193 -12.10 3.21 5.79
C TYR A 193 -13.01 2.69 6.90
N VAL A 194 -12.63 1.60 7.55
CA VAL A 194 -13.35 1.11 8.73
C VAL A 194 -12.73 1.71 9.97
N GLN A 195 -13.45 2.63 10.60
CA GLN A 195 -13.12 3.09 11.94
C GLN A 195 -13.61 2.02 12.92
N ARG A 196 -12.71 1.23 13.50
CA ARG A 196 -13.07 0.30 14.58
C ARG A 196 -13.02 1.05 15.91
N SER A 197 -14.19 1.19 16.54
CA SER A 197 -14.39 1.60 17.94
C SER A 197 -13.81 0.59 18.92
#